data_AF-A0A1J5LIY7-F1
#
_entry.id   AF-A0A1J5LIY7-F1
#
_cell.length_a   1.000
_cell.length_b   1.000
_cell.length_c   1.000
_cell.angle_alpha   90.00
_cell.angle_beta   90.00
_cell.angle_gamma   90.00
#
_symmetry.space_group_name_H-M   'P 1'
#
loop_
_entity.id
_entity.type
_entity.pdbx_description
1 polymer ?
#
loop_
_entity_poly.entity_id
_entity_poly.type
_entity_poly.pdbx_seq_one_letter_code
_entity_poly.pdbx_strand_id
1 'polypeptide(L)'
;MTRPLPLTFLFATLGLAALAGCSNDPELKNQLTPELRDADYPTLLPIEDLAPLLPTPETESTQLENNLDARSTSLQRRADALRRATH
;
A
#
# COMPACT_ATOMS: atom_id res chain seq x y z
N MET A 1 28.46 -43.00 -13.57
CA MET A 1 27.42 -42.17 -14.22
C MET A 1 26.18 -42.14 -13.35
N THR A 2 26.18 -41.30 -12.31
CA THR A 2 25.02 -41.09 -11.44
C THR A 2 24.03 -40.19 -12.18
N ARG A 3 22.92 -40.77 -12.63
CA ARG A 3 21.90 -40.04 -13.41
C ARG A 3 21.25 -39.00 -12.48
N PRO A 4 21.27 -37.70 -12.79
CA PRO A 4 20.69 -36.65 -11.95
C PRO A 4 19.15 -36.56 -12.05
N LEU A 5 18.54 -37.43 -12.87
CA LEU A 5 17.10 -37.56 -13.10
C LEU A 5 16.22 -37.55 -11.84
N PRO A 6 16.55 -38.27 -10.73
CA PRO A 6 15.68 -38.26 -9.54
C PRO A 6 15.71 -36.90 -8.82
N LEU A 7 16.84 -36.17 -8.90
CA LEU A 7 16.99 -34.86 -8.27
C LEU A 7 16.15 -33.81 -9.01
N THR A 8 16.16 -33.83 -10.35
CA THR A 8 15.37 -32.90 -11.16
C THR A 8 13.87 -33.11 -10.95
N PHE A 9 13.42 -34.36 -10.82
CA PHE A 9 12.02 -34.67 -10.56
C PHE A 9 11.58 -34.20 -9.16
N LEU A 10 12.43 -34.39 -8.15
CA LEU A 10 12.20 -33.90 -6.79
C LEU A 10 12.05 -32.37 -6.76
N PHE A 11 12.98 -31.64 -7.40
CA PHE A 11 12.90 -30.18 -7.47
C PHE A 11 11.65 -29.68 -8.23
N ALA A 12 11.25 -30.37 -9.30
CA ALA A 12 10.03 -30.03 -10.04
C ALA A 12 8.77 -30.20 -9.18
N THR A 13 8.66 -31.30 -8.42
CA THR A 13 7.52 -31.53 -7.53
C THR A 13 7.47 -30.53 -6.36
N LEU A 14 8.64 -30.18 -5.81
CA LEU A 14 8.74 -29.21 -4.71
C LEU A 14 8.35 -27.79 -5.17
N GLY A 15 8.76 -27.39 -6.37
CA GLY A 15 8.36 -26.12 -6.97
C GLY A 15 6.85 -26.01 -7.18
N LEU A 16 6.22 -27.08 -7.70
CA LEU A 16 4.77 -27.10 -7.93
C LEU A 16 3.96 -27.02 -6.62
N ALA A 17 4.42 -27.69 -5.57
CA ALA A 17 3.79 -27.63 -4.24
C ALA A 17 3.91 -26.24 -3.58
N ALA A 18 5.06 -25.56 -3.75
CA ALA A 18 5.26 -24.21 -3.22
C ALA A 18 4.31 -23.19 -3.85
N LEU A 19 4.03 -23.29 -5.16
CA LEU A 19 3.08 -22.39 -5.84
C LEU A 19 1.63 -22.61 -5.38
N ALA A 20 1.23 -23.84 -5.07
CA ALA A 20 -0.12 -24.14 -4.60
C ALA A 20 -0.38 -23.64 -3.16
N GLY A 21 0.67 -23.50 -2.35
CA GLY A 21 0.57 -22.99 -0.97
C GLY A 21 0.51 -21.47 -0.85
N CYS A 22 1.02 -20.72 -1.83
CA CYS A 22 1.08 -19.25 -1.76
C CYS A 22 -0.27 -18.54 -1.99
N SER A 23 -1.34 -19.26 -2.37
CA SER A 23 -2.65 -18.65 -2.67
C SER A 23 -3.84 -19.33 -2.00
N ASN A 24 -3.63 -20.45 -1.30
CA ASN A 24 -4.71 -21.20 -0.66
C ASN A 24 -4.58 -21.10 0.86
N ASP A 25 -5.09 -19.99 1.41
CA ASP A 25 -5.20 -19.78 2.85
C ASP A 25 -6.44 -20.50 3.39
N PRO A 26 -6.28 -21.65 4.09
CA PRO A 26 -7.41 -22.39 4.63
C PRO A 26 -8.10 -21.63 5.77
N GLU A 27 -7.36 -20.82 6.52
CA GLU A 27 -7.90 -20.02 7.62
C GLU A 27 -8.84 -18.95 7.09
N LEU A 28 -8.48 -18.30 5.97
CA LEU A 28 -9.33 -17.32 5.30
C LEU A 28 -10.55 -17.95 4.61
N LYS A 29 -10.40 -19.11 3.96
CA LYS A 29 -11.50 -19.80 3.27
C LYS A 29 -12.55 -20.39 4.20
N ASN A 30 -12.16 -20.74 5.42
CA ASN A 30 -13.05 -21.32 6.42
C ASN A 30 -13.80 -20.27 7.25
N GLN A 31 -13.44 -18.98 7.12
CA GLN A 31 -14.16 -17.88 7.78
C GLN A 31 -15.53 -17.61 7.17
N LEU A 32 -15.78 -18.06 5.93
CA LEU A 32 -17.04 -17.83 5.24
C LEU A 32 -18.01 -18.99 5.50
N THR A 33 -19.18 -18.70 6.07
CA THR A 33 -20.22 -19.72 6.29
C THR A 33 -20.76 -20.24 4.96
N PRO A 34 -21.26 -21.49 4.89
CA PRO A 34 -21.80 -22.05 3.64
C PRO A 34 -22.85 -21.16 2.99
N GLU A 35 -23.69 -20.51 3.79
CA GLU A 35 -24.76 -19.62 3.34
C GLU A 35 -24.20 -18.36 2.68
N LEU A 36 -23.10 -17.81 3.22
CA LEU A 36 -22.41 -16.65 2.64
C LEU A 36 -21.62 -16.99 1.38
N ARG A 37 -21.22 -18.26 1.20
CA ARG A 37 -20.49 -18.72 0.00
C ARG A 37 -21.39 -18.81 -1.23
N ASP A 38 -22.64 -19.18 -1.02
CA ASP A 38 -23.63 -19.39 -2.07
C ASP A 38 -24.58 -18.19 -2.24
N ALA A 39 -24.41 -17.14 -1.42
CA ALA A 39 -25.20 -15.92 -1.51
C ALA A 39 -24.89 -15.14 -2.80
N ASP A 40 -25.92 -14.49 -3.34
CA ASP A 40 -25.76 -13.56 -4.45
C ASP A 40 -24.83 -12.40 -4.06
N TYR A 41 -24.03 -11.95 -5.03
CA TYR A 41 -23.16 -10.81 -4.84
C TYR A 41 -24.00 -9.54 -4.61
N PRO A 42 -23.68 -8.70 -3.60
CA PRO A 42 -24.47 -7.52 -3.30
C PRO A 42 -24.46 -6.52 -4.45
N THR A 43 -25.47 -5.65 -4.48
CA THR A 43 -25.49 -4.53 -5.43
C THR A 43 -24.30 -3.60 -5.17
N LEU A 44 -23.47 -3.40 -6.19
CA LEU A 44 -22.34 -2.48 -6.12
C LEU A 44 -22.84 -1.04 -6.05
N LEU A 45 -22.30 -0.28 -5.09
CA LEU A 45 -22.52 1.17 -4.99
C LEU A 45 -21.39 1.91 -5.72
N PRO A 46 -21.69 2.99 -6.45
CA PRO A 46 -20.69 3.89 -7.00
C PRO A 46 -19.73 4.39 -5.92
N ILE A 47 -18.44 4.52 -6.26
CA ILE A 47 -17.41 5.00 -5.31
C ILE A 47 -17.73 6.42 -4.86
N GLU A 48 -18.30 7.22 -5.76
CA GLU A 48 -18.72 8.59 -5.54
C GLU A 48 -19.75 8.72 -4.41
N ASP A 49 -20.54 7.66 -4.15
CA ASP A 49 -21.53 7.61 -3.08
C ASP A 49 -20.93 7.16 -1.73
N LEU A 50 -19.73 6.57 -1.76
CA LEU A 50 -19.06 5.95 -0.60
C LEU A 50 -17.88 6.79 -0.07
N ALA A 51 -17.20 7.51 -0.96
CA ALA A 51 -16.01 8.28 -0.62
C ALA A 51 -16.39 9.71 -0.23
N PRO A 52 -15.90 10.23 0.92
CA PRO A 52 -16.03 11.65 1.20
C PRO A 52 -15.30 12.46 0.14
N LEU A 53 -15.89 13.58 -0.29
CA LEU A 53 -15.20 14.52 -1.18
C LEU A 53 -13.94 15.03 -0.49
N LEU A 54 -12.79 14.60 -0.99
CA LEU A 54 -11.49 15.14 -0.62
C LEU A 54 -11.31 16.50 -1.34
N PRO A 55 -10.57 17.44 -0.74
CA PRO A 55 -10.17 18.65 -1.45
C PRO A 55 -9.39 18.28 -2.72
N THR A 56 -9.49 19.13 -3.74
CA THR A 56 -8.77 18.87 -4.99
C THR A 56 -7.26 18.97 -4.74
N PRO A 57 -6.43 18.25 -5.52
CA PRO A 57 -4.98 18.31 -5.39
C PRO A 57 -4.43 19.74 -5.42
N GLU A 58 -5.00 20.61 -6.25
CA GLU A 58 -4.60 22.02 -6.37
C GLU A 58 -4.83 22.80 -5.06
N THR A 59 -5.93 22.48 -4.36
CA THR A 59 -6.27 23.13 -3.09
C THR A 59 -5.30 22.72 -2.00
N GLU A 60 -4.99 21.42 -1.90
CA GLU A 60 -4.00 20.91 -0.95
C GLU A 60 -2.59 21.42 -1.25
N SER A 61 -2.19 21.44 -2.53
CA SER A 61 -0.89 21.97 -2.96
C SER A 61 -0.72 23.44 -2.60
N THR A 62 -1.73 24.27 -2.85
CA THR A 62 -1.70 25.70 -2.52
C THR A 62 -1.56 25.92 -1.01
N GLN A 63 -2.30 25.14 -0.20
CA GLN A 63 -2.19 25.23 1.26
C GLN A 63 -0.79 24.81 1.76
N LEU A 64 -0.21 23.78 1.15
CA LEU A 64 1.12 23.30 1.47
C LEU A 64 2.20 24.32 1.11
N GLU A 65 2.16 24.90 -0.10
CA GLU A 65 3.10 25.94 -0.53
C GLU A 65 3.11 27.12 0.44
N ASN A 66 1.93 27.64 0.78
CA ASN A 66 1.80 28.74 1.75
C ASN A 66 2.44 28.39 3.11
N ASN A 67 2.29 27.14 3.58
CA ASN A 67 2.92 26.71 4.82
C ASN A 67 4.45 26.68 4.71
N LEU A 68 4.96 26.16 3.61
CA LEU A 68 6.40 26.04 3.36
C LEU A 68 7.05 27.43 3.23
N ASP A 69 6.41 28.38 2.56
CA ASP A 69 6.89 29.76 2.41
C ASP A 69 6.94 30.51 3.75
N ALA A 70 5.89 30.37 4.57
CA ALA A 70 5.89 30.96 5.90
C ALA A 70 7.02 30.41 6.77
N ARG A 71 7.29 29.11 6.67
CA ARG A 71 8.39 28.45 7.38
C ARG A 71 9.75 28.89 6.86
N SER A 72 9.93 28.96 5.54
CA SER A 72 11.19 29.39 4.92
C SER A 72 11.56 30.82 5.36
N THR A 73 10.58 31.73 5.33
CA THR A 73 10.72 33.13 5.74
C THR A 73 11.11 33.25 7.21
N SER A 74 10.49 32.44 8.09
CA SER A 74 10.83 32.40 9.51
C SER A 74 12.26 31.91 9.75
N LEU A 75 12.69 30.87 9.04
CA LEU A 75 14.03 30.31 9.14
C LEU A 75 15.10 31.30 8.63
N GLN A 76 14.83 32.00 7.53
CA GLN A 76 15.73 33.02 6.98
C GLN A 76 15.92 34.16 7.97
N ARG A 77 14.84 34.68 8.57
CA ARG A 77 14.93 35.72 9.62
C ARG A 77 15.78 35.28 10.81
N ARG A 78 15.62 34.03 11.25
CA ARG A 78 16.43 33.46 12.34
C ARG A 78 17.90 33.34 11.95
N ALA A 79 18.19 32.86 10.74
CA ALA A 79 19.56 32.76 10.23
C ALA A 79 20.24 34.13 10.16
N ASP A 80 19.54 35.15 9.68
CA ASP A 80 20.07 36.52 9.61
C ASP A 80 20.33 37.13 10.98
N ALA A 81 19.46 36.85 11.96
CA ALA A 81 19.68 37.27 13.34
C ALA A 81 20.94 36.61 13.93
N LEU A 82 21.15 35.31 13.68
CA LEU A 82 22.35 34.60 14.12
C LEU A 82 23.61 35.16 13.47
N ARG A 83 23.61 35.37 12.14
CA ARG A 83 24.75 35.96 11.42
C ARG A 83 25.16 37.30 11.99
N ARG A 84 24.19 38.17 12.33
CA ARG A 84 24.45 39.47 12.95
C ARG A 84 24.99 39.39 14.37
N ALA A 85 24.65 38.34 15.12
CA ALA A 85 25.12 38.17 16.50
C ALA A 85 26.53 37.57 16.58
N THR A 86 26.98 36.86 15.54
CA THR A 86 28.31 36.23 15.46
C THR A 86 29.37 37.07 14.76
N HIS A 87 28.99 38.21 14.19
CA HIS A 87 29.87 39.14 13.48
C HIS A 87 30.19 40.36 14.34
#